data_AF-A0A6G0VJE3-F1
#
_entry.id   AF-A0A6G0VJE3-F1
#
_cell.length_a   1.000
_cell.length_b   1.000
_cell.length_c   1.000
_cell.angle_alpha   90.00
_cell.angle_beta   90.00
_cell.angle_gamma   90.00
#
_symmetry.space_group_name_H-M   'P 1'
#
loop_
_entity.id
_entity.type
_entity.pdbx_description
1 polymer ?
#
loop_
_entity_poly.entity_id
_entity_poly.type
_entity_poly.pdbx_seq_one_letter_code
_entity_poly.pdbx_strand_id
1 'polypeptide(L)'
;MIGYASDGANNMVGVNNSLKTKLTNDIPNLFVMTCICHSFHLCASYACLMLPRYIEDFARDVHNYINNSPKRLSIFKEFQIYLKIKPNKILHSA
;
A
#
# COMPACT_ATOMS: atom_id res chain seq x y z
N MET A 1 3.80 -9.58 -29.11
CA MET A 1 3.69 -8.85 -27.82
C MET A 1 5.02 -8.15 -27.57
N ILE A 2 5.02 -6.86 -27.22
CA ILE A 2 6.25 -6.04 -27.10
C ILE A 2 6.60 -5.76 -25.64
N GLY A 3 5.61 -5.77 -24.74
CA GLY A 3 5.85 -5.63 -23.30
C GLY A 3 4.83 -6.36 -22.44
N TYR A 4 5.23 -6.65 -21.21
CA TYR A 4 4.47 -7.32 -20.17
C TYR A 4 4.64 -6.56 -18.85
N ALA A 5 3.54 -6.26 -18.17
CA ALA A 5 3.55 -5.59 -16.88
C ALA A 5 2.70 -6.35 -15.87
N SER A 6 3.22 -6.54 -14.66
CA SER A 6 2.53 -7.27 -13.59
C SER A 6 2.82 -6.71 -12.21
N ASP A 7 2.04 -7.17 -11.22
CA ASP A 7 2.45 -7.04 -9.82
C ASP A 7 3.79 -7.75 -9.59
N GLY A 8 4.52 -7.33 -8.55
CA GLY A 8 5.83 -7.89 -8.20
C GLY A 8 5.78 -9.30 -7.63
N ALA A 9 4.66 -10.02 -7.81
CA ALA A 9 4.45 -11.33 -7.23
C ALA A 9 5.41 -12.36 -7.84
N ASN A 10 5.87 -13.30 -7.01
CA ASN A 10 6.93 -14.22 -7.40
C ASN A 10 6.52 -15.16 -8.55
N ASN A 11 5.24 -15.51 -8.64
CA ASN A 11 4.67 -16.25 -9.78
C ASN A 11 4.68 -15.43 -11.09
N MET A 12 4.64 -14.09 -11.02
CA MET A 12 4.56 -13.21 -12.18
C MET A 12 5.93 -12.74 -12.67
N VAL A 13 6.86 -12.44 -11.75
CA VAL A 13 8.17 -11.81 -12.04
C VAL A 13 9.36 -12.61 -11.51
N GLY A 14 9.12 -13.66 -10.72
CA GLY A 14 10.16 -14.42 -10.05
C GLY A 14 11.23 -14.98 -10.99
N VAL A 15 12.39 -15.30 -10.42
CA VAL A 15 13.54 -15.79 -11.20
C VAL A 15 13.33 -17.23 -11.69
N ASN A 16 12.54 -18.03 -10.96
CA ASN A 16 12.34 -19.44 -11.24
C ASN A 16 10.88 -19.72 -11.61
N ASN A 17 10.65 -20.26 -12.81
CA ASN A 17 9.35 -20.74 -13.29
C ASN A 17 8.19 -19.72 -13.15
N SER A 18 8.49 -18.43 -13.32
CA SER A 18 7.49 -17.37 -13.34
C SER A 18 6.92 -17.13 -14.73
N LEU A 19 5.81 -16.41 -14.81
CA LEU A 19 5.22 -15.99 -16.09
C LEU A 19 6.21 -15.16 -16.91
N LYS A 20 6.97 -14.26 -16.28
CA LYS A 20 8.10 -13.55 -16.90
C LYS A 20 9.06 -14.54 -17.58
N THR A 21 9.57 -15.54 -16.85
CA THR A 21 10.58 -16.46 -17.41
C THR A 21 10.06 -17.25 -18.59
N LYS A 22 8.80 -17.69 -18.55
CA LYS A 22 8.16 -18.39 -19.68
C LYS A 22 8.00 -17.48 -20.89
N LEU A 23 7.51 -16.26 -20.68
CA LEU A 23 7.29 -15.30 -21.75
C LEU A 23 8.60 -14.79 -22.38
N THR A 24 9.67 -14.62 -21.59
CA THR A 24 10.98 -14.24 -22.12
C THR A 24 11.65 -15.37 -22.90
N ASN A 25 11.35 -16.64 -22.59
CA ASN A 25 11.82 -17.78 -23.38
C ASN A 25 11.17 -17.82 -24.78
N ASP A 26 9.86 -17.54 -24.86
CA ASP A 26 9.13 -17.54 -26.13
C ASP A 26 9.38 -16.24 -26.93
N ILE A 27 9.64 -15.12 -26.24
CA ILE A 27 9.83 -13.78 -26.84
C ILE A 27 11.08 -13.13 -26.23
N PRO A 28 12.27 -13.28 -26.85
CA PRO A 28 13.55 -12.85 -26.27
C PRO A 28 13.68 -11.33 -26.11
N ASN A 29 12.95 -10.54 -26.90
CA ASN A 29 12.96 -9.06 -26.85
C ASN A 29 11.79 -8.47 -26.05
N LEU A 30 11.17 -9.25 -25.16
CA LEU A 30 10.03 -8.79 -24.38
C LEU A 30 10.45 -7.82 -23.28
N PHE A 31 9.89 -6.61 -23.29
CA PHE A 31 10.05 -5.65 -22.20
C PHE A 31 9.20 -6.04 -21.00
N VAL A 32 9.80 -6.18 -19.81
CA VAL A 32 9.07 -6.57 -18.59
C VAL A 32 9.15 -5.47 -17.55
N MET A 33 7.99 -5.01 -17.08
CA MET A 33 7.87 -3.96 -16.08
C MET A 33 7.11 -4.45 -14.84
N THR A 34 7.65 -4.18 -13.66
CA THR A 34 6.96 -4.46 -12.40
C THR A 34 6.06 -3.31 -11.99
N CYS A 35 5.07 -3.59 -11.15
CA CYS A 35 4.19 -2.58 -10.59
C CYS A 35 4.98 -1.54 -9.77
N ILE A 36 5.07 -0.33 -10.31
CA ILE A 36 5.73 0.82 -9.68
C ILE A 36 5.11 1.13 -8.31
N CYS A 37 3.79 1.00 -8.18
CA CYS A 37 3.09 1.20 -6.91
C CYS A 37 3.56 0.21 -5.83
N HIS A 38 3.79 -1.05 -6.21
CA HIS A 38 4.33 -2.06 -5.28
C HIS A 38 5.77 -1.73 -4.87
N SER A 39 6.61 -1.28 -5.82
CA SER A 39 7.97 -0.82 -5.52
C SER A 39 7.98 0.38 -4.56
N PHE A 40 7.09 1.36 -4.75
CA PHE A 40 6.96 2.49 -3.82
C PHE A 40 6.45 2.06 -2.45
N HIS A 41 5.49 1.14 -2.39
CA HIS A 41 5.01 0.58 -1.13
C HIS A 41 6.14 -0.11 -0.36
N LEU A 42 6.96 -0.93 -1.01
CA LEU A 42 8.13 -1.57 -0.40
C LEU A 42 9.12 -0.52 0.12
N CYS A 43 9.46 0.48 -0.69
CA CYS A 43 10.35 1.55 -0.28
C CYS A 43 9.85 2.27 0.98
N ALA A 44 8.57 2.65 1.02
CA ALA A 44 7.97 3.29 2.19
C ALA A 44 7.94 2.35 3.40
N SER A 45 7.59 1.07 3.21
CA SER A 45 7.58 0.07 4.28
C SER A 45 8.96 -0.12 4.91
N TYR A 46 10.01 -0.24 4.09
CA TYR A 46 11.39 -0.33 4.58
C TYR A 46 11.85 0.96 5.25
N ALA A 47 11.42 2.13 4.76
CA ALA A 47 11.70 3.41 5.42
C ALA A 47 11.03 3.48 6.82
N CYS A 48 9.80 2.96 6.94
CA CYS A 48 9.11 2.88 8.23
C CYS A 48 9.81 1.98 9.24
N LEU A 49 10.53 0.94 8.80
CA LEU A 49 11.33 0.09 9.72
C LEU A 49 12.50 0.84 10.37
N MET A 50 12.92 1.97 9.82
CA MET A 50 13.94 2.85 10.43
C MET A 50 13.34 3.76 11.51
N LEU A 51 12.01 3.88 11.57
CA LEU A 51 11.34 4.64 12.61
C LEU A 51 11.22 3.80 13.89
N PRO A 52 11.25 4.44 15.06
CA PRO A 52 10.90 3.75 16.30
C PRO A 52 9.49 3.17 16.23
N ARG A 53 9.36 1.89 16.58
CA ARG A 53 8.10 1.13 16.54
C ARG A 53 6.92 1.81 17.24
N TYR A 54 7.18 2.54 18.34
CA TYR A 54 6.13 3.23 19.09
C TYR A 54 5.37 4.28 18.26
N ILE A 55 6.00 4.87 17.24
CA ILE A 55 5.35 5.87 16.36
C ILE A 55 4.31 5.18 15.49
N GLU A 56 4.66 4.02 14.94
CA GLU A 56 3.76 3.20 14.13
C GLU A 56 2.60 2.66 14.97
N ASP A 57 2.90 2.14 16.15
CA ASP A 57 1.90 1.62 17.07
C ASP A 57 0.94 2.74 17.53
N PHE A 58 1.46 3.92 17.87
CA PHE A 58 0.62 5.07 18.24
C PHE A 58 -0.32 5.49 17.09
N ALA A 59 0.19 5.59 15.86
CA ALA A 59 -0.63 5.95 14.71
C ALA A 59 -1.74 4.91 14.46
N ARG A 60 -1.41 3.62 14.61
CA ARG A 60 -2.35 2.50 14.50
C ARG A 60 -3.40 2.54 15.62
N ASP A 61 -3.01 2.84 16.85
CA ASP A 61 -3.90 2.93 18.00
C ASP A 61 -4.88 4.08 17.88
N VAL A 62 -4.44 5.26 17.43
CA VAL A 62 -5.31 6.42 17.18
C VAL A 62 -6.33 6.07 16.10
N HIS A 63 -5.89 5.47 14.98
CA HIS A 63 -6.77 5.02 13.92
C HIS A 63 -7.82 4.04 14.44
N ASN A 64 -7.37 2.97 15.09
CA ASN A 64 -8.23 1.92 15.64
C ASN A 64 -9.23 2.48 16.67
N TYR A 65 -8.78 3.38 17.55
CA TYR A 65 -9.63 3.98 18.57
C TYR A 65 -10.83 4.70 17.95
N ILE A 66 -10.60 5.48 16.89
CA ILE A 66 -11.66 6.26 16.24
C ILE A 66 -12.49 5.37 15.31
N ASN A 67 -11.85 4.53 14.49
CA ASN A 67 -12.51 3.77 13.43
C ASN A 67 -13.39 2.61 13.95
N ASN A 68 -13.04 2.00 15.09
CA ASN A 68 -13.77 0.86 15.64
C ASN A 68 -15.11 1.22 16.30
N SER A 69 -15.49 2.50 16.36
CA SER A 69 -16.74 2.93 16.98
C SER A 69 -17.47 3.96 16.12
N PRO A 70 -18.71 3.65 15.65
CA PRO A 70 -19.54 4.62 14.94
C PRO A 70 -19.73 5.91 15.74
N LYS A 71 -19.88 5.80 17.07
CA LYS A 71 -20.01 6.96 17.97
C LYS A 71 -18.77 7.84 17.95
N ARG A 72 -17.56 7.25 18.02
CA ARG A 72 -16.31 8.02 17.97
C ARG A 72 -16.07 8.64 16.60
N LEU A 73 -16.48 7.97 15.54
CA LEU A 73 -16.43 8.51 14.18
C LEU A 73 -17.36 9.73 14.02
N SER A 74 -18.57 9.67 14.58
CA SER A 74 -19.50 10.82 14.62
C SER A 74 -18.90 12.00 15.40
N ILE A 75 -18.36 11.72 16.59
CA ILE A 75 -17.69 12.73 17.42
C ILE A 75 -16.50 13.35 16.67
N PHE A 76 -15.67 12.54 16.00
CA PHE A 76 -14.56 13.03 15.20
C PHE A 76 -15.02 13.97 14.08
N LYS A 77 -16.15 13.66 13.42
CA LYS A 77 -16.75 14.54 12.41
C LYS A 77 -17.23 15.85 13.03
N GLU A 78 -17.89 15.81 14.19
CA GLU A 78 -18.34 17.00 14.91
C GLU A 78 -17.17 17.89 15.34
N PHE A 79 -16.09 17.31 15.87
CA PHE A 79 -14.87 18.04 16.22
C PHE A 79 -14.25 18.75 15.01
N GLN A 80 -14.21 18.08 13.84
CA GLN A 80 -13.70 18.71 12.61
C GLN A 80 -14.54 19.92 12.19
N ILE A 81 -15.88 19.82 12.30
CA ILE A 81 -16.80 20.93 12.01
C ILE A 81 -16.61 22.07 13.02
N TYR A 82 -16.52 21.75 14.31
CA TYR A 82 -16.32 22.71 15.39
C TYR A 82 -15.02 23.52 15.21
N LEU A 83 -13.93 22.84 14.85
CA LEU A 83 -12.63 23.47 14.57
C LEU A 83 -12.56 24.17 13.20
N LYS A 84 -13.66 24.15 12.42
CA LYS A 84 -13.74 24.71 11.05
C LYS A 84 -12.67 24.16 10.12
N ILE A 85 -12.28 22.89 10.30
CA ILE A 85 -11.35 22.20 9.41
C ILE A 85 -12.12 21.39 8.37
N LYS A 86 -11.48 21.16 7.22
CA LYS A 86 -12.04 20.31 6.17
C LYS A 86 -12.32 18.92 6.75
N PRO A 87 -13.56 18.39 6.63
CA PRO A 87 -13.88 17.06 7.16
C PRO A 87 -13.11 15.99 6.37
N ASN A 88 -12.23 15.28 7.07
CA ASN A 88 -11.48 14.15 6.55
C ASN A 88 -12.14 12.85 6.99
N LYS A 89 -12.13 11.88 6.08
CA LYS A 89 -12.57 10.51 6.35
C LYS A 89 -11.37 9.68 6.76
N ILE A 90 -11.51 8.92 7.84
CA ILE A 90 -10.53 7.88 8.18
C ILE A 90 -10.68 6.77 7.12
N LEU A 91 -9.60 6.50 6.41
CA LEU A 91 -9.56 5.45 5.40
C LEU A 91 -9.57 4.10 6.12
N HIS A 92 -10.36 3.16 5.59
CA HIS A 92 -10.24 1.78 6.03
C HIS A 92 -8.91 1.23 5.53
N SER A 93 -8.21 0.52 6.40
CA SER A 93 -7.09 -0.34 5.99
C SER A 93 -7.61 -1.29 4.91
N ALA A 94 -6.99 -1.25 3.73
CA ALA A 94 -7.27 -2.19 2.64
C ALA A 94 -6.82 -3.61 3.00
#